data_AF-A0A6P4I9H4-F1
#
_entry.id   AF-A0A6P4I9H4-F1
#
_cell.length_a   1.000
_cell.length_b   1.000
_cell.length_c   1.000
_cell.angle_alpha   90.00
_cell.angle_beta   90.00
_cell.angle_gamma   90.00
#
_symmetry.space_group_name_H-M   'P 1'
#
loop_
_entity.id
_entity.type
_entity.pdbx_description
1 polymer ?
#
loop_
_entity_poly.entity_id
_entity_poly.type
_entity_poly.pdbx_seq_one_letter_code
_entity_poly.pdbx_strand_id
1 'polypeptide(L)' 'MPENFKFTDAFNSQTVRGRANVAKATWLSVGLIYLLVKMQRNKSKRLDAKLYCKGCQQVLPG' A
#
# COMPACT_ATOMS: atom_id res chain seq x y z
N MET A 1 -5.91 -32.49 -4.11
CA MET A 1 -5.88 -31.53 -5.23
C MET A 1 -6.63 -30.30 -4.76
N PRO A 2 -6.07 -29.07 -4.81
CA PRO A 2 -6.80 -27.92 -4.30
C PRO A 2 -8.01 -27.71 -5.22
N GLU A 3 -9.19 -27.82 -4.63
CA GLU A 3 -10.48 -27.50 -5.23
C GLU A 3 -10.35 -26.21 -6.05
N ASN A 4 -10.72 -26.31 -7.33
CA ASN A 4 -10.61 -25.23 -8.31
C ASN A 4 -11.33 -23.98 -7.79
N PHE A 5 -10.58 -23.04 -7.19
CA PHE A 5 -11.09 -21.72 -6.82
C PHE A 5 -11.48 -21.00 -8.11
N LYS A 6 -12.76 -21.09 -8.49
CA LYS A 6 -13.33 -20.31 -9.58
C LYS A 6 -13.36 -18.85 -9.14
N PHE A 7 -12.29 -18.12 -9.45
CA PHE A 7 -12.17 -16.68 -9.21
C PHE A 7 -13.40 -15.90 -9.71
N THR A 8 -14.04 -16.40 -10.78
CA THR A 8 -15.27 -15.84 -11.36
C THR A 8 -16.49 -15.93 -10.44
N ASP A 9 -16.56 -16.90 -9.53
CA ASP A 9 -17.67 -17.03 -8.57
C ASP A 9 -17.39 -16.24 -7.29
N ALA A 10 -16.11 -16.15 -6.90
CA ALA A 10 -15.68 -15.41 -5.72
C ALA A 10 -15.64 -13.89 -5.93
N PHE A 11 -15.34 -13.42 -7.14
CA PHE A 11 -15.27 -12.01 -7.55
C PHE A 11 -16.27 -11.71 -8.68
N ASN A 12 -17.55 -11.98 -8.43
CA ASN A 12 -18.62 -11.68 -9.38
C ASN A 12 -19.32 -10.36 -9.03
N SER A 13 -19.56 -9.49 -10.01
CA SER A 13 -20.32 -8.24 -9.84
C SER A 13 -21.84 -8.45 -9.79
N GLN A 14 -22.33 -9.67 -10.04
CA GLN A 14 -23.77 -9.95 -10.17
C GLN A 14 -24.39 -10.46 -8.86
N THR A 15 -23.65 -11.25 -8.07
CA THR A 15 -24.15 -11.80 -6.80
C THR A 15 -23.73 -10.93 -5.61
N VAL A 16 -24.58 -10.84 -4.58
CA VAL A 16 -24.30 -10.04 -3.37
C VAL A 16 -23.00 -10.47 -2.68
N ARG A 17 -22.72 -11.78 -2.67
CA ARG A 17 -21.47 -12.35 -2.11
C ARG A 17 -20.24 -11.95 -2.92
N GLY A 18 -20.32 -11.98 -4.26
CA GLY A 18 -19.23 -11.55 -5.11
C GLY A 18 -18.93 -10.05 -4.97
N ARG A 19 -19.97 -9.19 -4.89
CA ARG A 19 -19.81 -7.75 -4.64
C ARG A 19 -19.14 -7.46 -3.30
N ALA A 20 -19.50 -8.19 -2.25
CA ALA A 20 -18.88 -8.03 -0.93
C ALA A 20 -17.39 -8.40 -0.94
N ASN A 21 -17.00 -9.46 -1.66
CA ASN A 21 -15.60 -9.86 -1.80
C ASN A 21 -14.79 -8.86 -2.63
N VAL A 22 -15.36 -8.35 -3.73
CA VAL A 22 -14.74 -7.29 -4.53
C VAL A 22 -14.53 -6.04 -3.68
N ALA A 23 -15.54 -5.60 -2.94
CA ALA A 23 -15.41 -4.44 -2.05
C ALA A 23 -14.32 -4.63 -0.99
N LYS A 24 -14.23 -5.82 -0.36
CA LYS A 24 -13.15 -6.14 0.58
C LYS A 24 -11.77 -6.07 -0.08
N ALA A 25 -11.64 -6.62 -1.28
CA ALA A 25 -10.38 -6.58 -2.03
C ALA A 25 -9.98 -5.14 -2.39
N THR A 26 -10.94 -4.29 -2.79
CA THR A 26 -10.70 -2.88 -3.08
C THR A 26 -10.25 -2.10 -1.85
N TRP A 27 -10.92 -2.27 -0.70
CA TRP A 27 -10.51 -1.57 0.53
C TRP A 27 -9.15 -2.02 1.03
N LEU A 28 -8.86 -3.32 0.93
CA LEU A 28 -7.57 -3.87 1.29
C LEU A 28 -6.46 -3.34 0.38
N SER A 29 -6.69 -3.28 -0.94
CA SER A 29 -5.69 -2.77 -1.89
C SER A 29 -5.42 -1.28 -1.69
N VAL A 30 -6.46 -0.47 -1.47
CA VAL A 30 -6.32 0.96 -1.16
C VAL A 30 -5.56 1.16 0.16
N GLY A 31 -5.89 0.38 1.19
CA GLY A 31 -5.18 0.41 2.48
C GLY A 31 -3.69 0.06 2.34
N LEU A 32 -3.38 -0.97 1.55
CA LEU A 32 -2.01 -1.38 1.26
C LEU A 32 -1.23 -0.28 0.54
N ILE A 33 -1.81 0.32 -0.51
CA ILE A 33 -1.20 1.43 -1.26
C ILE A 33 -0.94 2.62 -0.34
N TYR A 34 -1.92 2.99 0.50
CA TYR A 34 -1.75 4.08 1.47
C TYR A 34 -0.59 3.82 2.43
N LEU A 35 -0.49 2.60 2.98
CA LEU A 35 0.60 2.23 3.88
C LEU A 35 1.96 2.29 3.18
N LEU A 36 2.06 1.77 1.95
CA LEU A 36 3.30 1.83 1.17
C LEU A 36 3.73 3.28 0.92
N VAL A 37 2.81 4.14 0.47
CA VAL A 37 3.09 5.56 0.25
C VAL A 37 3.48 6.26 1.55
N LYS A 38 2.81 5.95 2.67
CA LYS A 38 3.14 6.52 3.98
C LYS A 38 4.53 6.08 4.46
N MET A 39 4.88 4.81 4.29
CA MET A 39 6.21 4.29 4.61
C MET A 39 7.29 4.93 3.74
N GLN A 40 7.05 5.08 2.44
CA GLN A 40 7.96 5.77 1.53
C GLN A 40 8.18 7.22 1.96
N ARG A 41 7.10 7.98 2.23
CA ARG A 41 7.20 9.37 2.72
C ARG A 41 7.94 9.45 4.05
N ASN A 42 7.68 8.54 4.97
CA ASN A 42 8.40 8.49 6.25
C ASN A 42 9.88 8.13 6.07
N LYS A 43 10.20 7.25 5.11
CA LYS A 43 11.58 6.92 4.75
C LYS A 43 12.30 8.13 4.16
N SER A 44 11.69 8.85 3.22
CA SER A 44 12.25 10.10 2.68
C SER A 44 12.51 11.12 3.79
N LYS A 45 11.52 11.38 4.66
CA LYS A 45 11.72 12.29 5.82
C LYS A 45 12.83 11.85 6.77
N ARG A 46 13.04 10.55 6.97
CA ARG A 46 14.14 10.03 7.78
C ARG A 46 15.49 10.17 7.08
N LEU A 47 15.54 10.00 5.77
CA LEU A 47 16.75 10.25 4.98
C LEU A 47 17.07 11.73 4.98
N ASP A 48 16.09 12.59 4.77
CA ASP A 48 16.24 14.05 4.86
C ASP A 48 16.68 14.43 6.28
N ALA A 49 16.05 13.92 7.35
CA ALA A 49 16.49 14.20 8.72
C ALA A 49 17.89 13.66 9.07
N LYS A 50 18.38 12.63 8.35
CA LYS A 50 19.76 12.14 8.47
C LYS A 50 20.75 12.97 7.63
N LEU A 51 20.32 13.47 6.47
CA LEU A 51 21.12 14.33 5.59
C LEU A 51 21.25 15.74 6.19
N TYR A 52 20.17 16.26 6.76
CA TYR A 52 20.10 17.51 7.49
C TYR A 52 20.32 17.23 8.98
N CYS A 53 21.57 17.02 9.37
CA CYS A 53 21.94 17.01 10.79
C CYS A 53 21.46 18.32 11.44
N LYS A 54 20.68 18.21 12.51
CA LYS A 54 19.97 19.29 13.24
C LYS A 54 20.89 20.39 13.82
N GLY A 55 22.21 20.32 13.59
CA GLY A 55 23.21 21.35 13.89
C GLY A 55 24.21 21.62 12.75
N CYS A 56 24.13 20.93 11.61
CA CYS A 56 25.00 21.14 10.46
C CYS A 56 24.15 21.68 9.31
N GLN A 57 24.10 23.01 9.23
CA GLN A 57 23.54 23.76 8.12
C GLN A 57 24.48 23.65 6.89
N GLN A 58 24.77 22.43 6.42
CA GLN A 58 25.58 22.19 5.23
C GLN A 58 24.95 21.05 4.43
N VAL A 59 24.41 21.40 3.28
CA VAL A 59 24.06 20.46 2.21
C VAL A 59 25.32 19.68 1.86
N LEU A 60 25.29 18.33 1.95
CA LEU A 60 26.39 17.51 1.43
C LEU A 60 26.52 17.79 -0.08
N PRO A 61 27.68 18.30 -0.57
CA PRO A 61 27.91 18.39 -2.01
C PRO A 61 28.01 16.96 -2.57
N GLY A 62 27.33 16.75 -3.70
CA GLY A 62 27.36 15.49 -4.45
C GLY A 62 28.68 15.19 -5.11
#